data_AF-A0A8H4Q8W4-F1
#
_entry.id   AF-A0A8H4Q8W4-F1
#
_cell.length_a   1.000
_cell.length_b   1.000
_cell.length_c   1.000
_cell.angle_alpha   90.00
_cell.angle_beta   90.00
_cell.angle_gamma   90.00
#
_symmetry.space_group_name_H-M   'P 1'
#
loop_
_entity.id
_entity.type
_entity.pdbx_description
1 polymer ?
#
loop_
_entity_poly.entity_id
_entity_poly.type
_entity_poly.pdbx_seq_one_letter_code
_entity_poly.pdbx_strand_id
1 'polypeptide(L)'
;MLASRPVLAANSGGPVETVRDGRTGWLRDPRDVDAWSDAMHRALALSDAERKAMGDEAAARVRTDFGRDVMARRLSHLLDVAAAAAEKGAPARLASPLTLAMLVMFFLFGAVLSAMCMRLLRG
;
A
#
# COMPACT_ATOMS: atom_id res chain seq x y z
N MET A 1 -9.90 -9.90 -19.95
CA MET A 1 -9.08 -8.85 -19.30
C MET A 1 -7.90 -8.45 -20.19
N LEU A 2 -7.43 -7.20 -20.07
CA LEU A 2 -6.60 -6.36 -20.99
C LEU A 2 -6.67 -6.66 -22.50
N ALA A 3 -6.36 -7.87 -22.94
CA ALA A 3 -6.53 -8.36 -24.31
C ALA A 3 -8.00 -8.60 -24.71
N SER A 4 -8.98 -8.06 -23.96
CA SER A 4 -10.42 -8.20 -24.22
C SER A 4 -10.95 -9.63 -24.42
N ARG A 5 -10.38 -10.61 -23.71
CA ARG A 5 -10.87 -12.01 -23.71
C ARG A 5 -11.64 -12.32 -22.41
N PRO A 6 -12.71 -13.15 -22.46
CA PRO A 6 -13.31 -13.72 -21.26
C PRO A 6 -12.28 -14.50 -20.45
N VAL A 7 -12.36 -14.41 -19.13
CA VAL A 7 -11.44 -15.09 -18.20
C VAL A 7 -12.23 -16.01 -17.28
N LEU A 8 -11.74 -17.22 -17.09
CA LEU A 8 -12.23 -18.15 -16.08
C LEU A 8 -11.09 -18.32 -15.07
N ALA A 9 -11.36 -18.10 -13.79
CA ALA A 9 -10.34 -18.12 -12.75
C ALA A 9 -10.86 -18.70 -11.43
N ALA A 10 -9.93 -19.11 -10.57
CA ALA A 10 -10.26 -19.57 -9.22
C ALA A 10 -10.83 -18.43 -8.36
N ASN A 11 -11.83 -18.70 -7.53
CA ASN A 11 -12.43 -17.75 -6.60
C ASN A 11 -11.58 -17.49 -5.33
N SER A 12 -10.26 -17.46 -5.47
CA SER A 12 -9.31 -17.26 -4.36
C SER A 12 -8.18 -16.31 -4.77
N GLY A 13 -7.72 -15.45 -3.84
CA GLY A 13 -6.59 -14.55 -4.07
C GLY A 13 -6.85 -13.48 -5.13
N GLY A 14 -5.82 -13.12 -5.90
CA GLY A 14 -5.84 -12.00 -6.86
C GLY A 14 -6.96 -12.02 -7.92
N PRO A 15 -7.43 -13.18 -8.44
CA PRO A 15 -8.61 -13.22 -9.31
C PRO A 15 -9.87 -12.61 -8.70
N VAL A 16 -10.12 -12.78 -7.40
CA VAL A 16 -11.32 -12.25 -6.72
C VAL A 16 -11.31 -10.71 -6.70
N GLU A 17 -10.11 -10.13 -6.65
CA GLU A 17 -9.94 -8.68 -6.66
C GLU A 17 -10.14 -8.10 -8.07
N THR A 18 -9.81 -8.86 -9.11
CA THR A 18 -9.73 -8.35 -10.50
C THR A 18 -10.93 -8.73 -11.37
N VAL A 19 -11.48 -9.94 -11.20
CA VAL A 19 -12.62 -10.47 -11.97
C VAL A 19 -13.93 -10.19 -11.24
N ARG A 20 -14.96 -9.80 -12.01
CA ARG A 20 -16.35 -9.72 -11.53
C ARG A 20 -17.15 -10.86 -12.17
N ASP A 21 -17.61 -11.80 -11.35
CA ASP A 21 -18.31 -12.99 -11.82
C ASP A 21 -19.52 -12.63 -12.70
N GLY A 22 -19.63 -13.30 -13.85
CA GLY A 22 -20.67 -13.06 -14.86
C GLY A 22 -20.55 -11.76 -15.65
N ARG A 23 -19.66 -10.82 -15.25
CA ARG A 23 -19.53 -9.49 -15.89
C ARG A 23 -18.25 -9.32 -16.67
N THR A 24 -17.11 -9.67 -16.08
CA THR A 24 -15.78 -9.55 -16.73
C THR A 24 -15.09 -10.91 -16.88
N GLY A 25 -15.76 -11.98 -16.47
CA GLY A 25 -15.29 -13.35 -16.47
C GLY A 25 -16.07 -14.19 -15.45
N TRP A 26 -15.53 -15.35 -15.08
CA TRP A 26 -16.12 -16.25 -14.09
C TRP A 26 -15.10 -16.66 -13.02
N LEU A 27 -15.60 -16.80 -11.78
CA LEU A 27 -14.85 -17.23 -10.61
C LEU A 27 -15.43 -18.50 -10.01
N ARG A 28 -14.66 -19.58 -9.92
CA ARG A 28 -15.15 -20.88 -9.41
C ARG A 28 -14.25 -21.46 -8.32
N ASP A 29 -14.82 -22.30 -7.45
CA ASP A 29 -14.03 -23.08 -6.49
C ASP A 29 -13.08 -23.98 -7.29
N PRO A 30 -11.76 -23.99 -7.02
CA PRO A 30 -10.81 -24.85 -7.70
C PRO A 30 -11.16 -26.34 -7.69
N ARG A 31 -11.95 -26.80 -6.71
CA ARG A 31 -12.32 -28.20 -6.51
C ARG A 31 -13.66 -28.57 -7.15
N ASP A 32 -14.43 -27.60 -7.62
CA ASP A 32 -15.77 -27.81 -8.17
C ASP A 32 -15.72 -27.98 -9.69
N VAL A 33 -15.46 -29.21 -10.13
CA VAL A 33 -15.30 -29.56 -11.56
C VAL A 33 -16.55 -29.24 -12.38
N ASP A 34 -17.74 -29.46 -11.83
CA ASP A 34 -18.99 -29.22 -12.54
C ASP A 34 -19.18 -27.72 -12.79
N ALA A 35 -18.88 -26.88 -11.80
CA ALA A 35 -19.00 -25.44 -11.96
C ALA A 35 -17.98 -24.85 -12.96
N TRP A 36 -16.81 -25.49 -13.13
CA TRP A 36 -15.86 -25.17 -14.20
C TRP A 36 -16.39 -25.56 -15.58
N SER A 37 -16.93 -26.76 -15.73
CA SER A 37 -17.55 -27.23 -16.98
C SER A 37 -18.67 -26.28 -17.43
N ASP A 38 -19.53 -25.87 -16.50
CA ASP A 38 -20.58 -24.89 -16.77
C ASP A 38 -20.04 -23.52 -17.16
N ALA A 39 -18.96 -23.06 -16.53
CA ALA A 39 -18.32 -21.80 -16.91
C ALA A 39 -17.75 -21.85 -18.33
N MET A 40 -17.16 -22.98 -18.73
CA MET A 40 -16.67 -23.19 -20.10
C MET A 40 -17.82 -23.22 -21.11
N HIS A 41 -18.90 -23.94 -20.82
CA HIS A 41 -20.10 -23.96 -21.68
C HIS A 41 -20.68 -22.56 -21.86
N ARG A 42 -20.84 -21.78 -20.78
CA ARG A 42 -21.30 -20.39 -20.88
C ARG A 42 -20.37 -19.51 -21.71
N ALA A 43 -19.05 -19.66 -21.54
CA ALA A 43 -18.06 -18.87 -22.28
C ALA A 43 -18.05 -19.20 -23.79
N LEU A 44 -18.33 -20.45 -24.15
CA LEU A 44 -18.45 -20.89 -25.54
C LEU A 44 -19.79 -20.48 -26.16
N ALA A 45 -20.86 -20.43 -25.36
CA ALA A 45 -22.19 -20.03 -25.80
C ALA A 45 -22.35 -18.52 -26.05
N LEU A 46 -21.41 -17.68 -25.58
CA LEU A 46 -21.44 -16.25 -25.84
C LEU A 46 -21.37 -15.95 -27.35
N SER A 47 -22.29 -15.11 -27.81
CA SER A 47 -22.19 -14.46 -29.11
C SER A 47 -20.96 -13.54 -29.18
N ASP A 48 -20.55 -13.18 -30.40
CA ASP A 48 -19.43 -12.26 -30.59
C ASP A 48 -19.67 -10.90 -29.95
N ALA A 49 -20.92 -10.42 -29.96
CA ALA A 49 -21.31 -9.17 -29.32
C ALA A 49 -21.15 -9.22 -27.79
N GLU A 50 -21.64 -10.29 -27.16
CA GLU A 50 -21.51 -10.47 -25.70
C GLU A 50 -20.06 -10.67 -25.29
N ARG A 51 -19.31 -11.47 -26.06
CA ARG A 51 -17.88 -11.70 -25.84
C ARG A 51 -17.10 -10.40 -25.91
N LYS A 52 -17.39 -9.56 -26.89
CA LYS A 52 -16.77 -8.24 -27.05
C LYS A 52 -17.16 -7.31 -25.89
N ALA A 53 -18.43 -7.23 -25.53
CA ALA A 53 -18.91 -6.39 -24.43
C ALA A 53 -18.23 -6.75 -23.10
N MET A 54 -18.22 -8.04 -22.75
CA MET A 54 -17.52 -8.56 -21.57
C MET A 54 -16.02 -8.25 -21.62
N GLY A 55 -15.39 -8.47 -22.78
CA GLY A 55 -13.97 -8.20 -22.99
C GLY A 55 -13.61 -6.73 -22.80
N ASP A 56 -14.42 -5.83 -23.35
CA ASP A 56 -14.23 -4.39 -23.28
C ASP A 56 -14.43 -3.86 -21.85
N GLU A 57 -15.47 -4.33 -21.13
CA GLU A 57 -15.66 -3.99 -19.72
C GLU A 57 -14.46 -4.46 -18.88
N ALA A 58 -14.00 -5.69 -19.11
CA ALA A 58 -12.85 -6.26 -18.43
C ALA A 58 -11.56 -5.47 -18.73
N ALA A 59 -11.36 -5.03 -19.97
CA ALA A 59 -10.17 -4.27 -20.36
C ALA A 59 -10.22 -2.82 -19.84
N ALA A 60 -11.38 -2.18 -19.84
CA ALA A 60 -11.59 -0.87 -19.23
C ALA A 60 -11.22 -0.89 -17.75
N ARG A 61 -11.73 -1.88 -17.00
CA ARG A 61 -11.41 -2.06 -15.57
C ARG A 61 -9.91 -2.22 -15.31
N VAL A 62 -9.20 -2.99 -16.13
CA VAL A 62 -7.74 -3.11 -16.00
C VAL A 62 -7.07 -1.76 -16.17
N ARG A 63 -7.46 -0.98 -17.18
CA ARG A 63 -6.86 0.35 -17.43
C ARG A 63 -7.17 1.35 -16.32
N THR A 64 -8.38 1.34 -15.76
CA THR A 64 -8.78 2.29 -14.71
C THR A 64 -8.20 1.96 -13.35
N ASP A 65 -8.13 0.66 -13.01
CA ASP A 65 -7.90 0.25 -11.63
C ASP A 65 -6.57 -0.45 -11.42
N PHE A 66 -6.01 -1.09 -12.45
CA PHE A 66 -4.83 -1.95 -12.37
C PHE A 66 -3.75 -1.62 -13.40
N GLY A 67 -3.90 -0.49 -14.11
CA GLY A 67 -2.92 -0.03 -15.08
C GLY A 67 -1.61 0.37 -14.39
N ARG A 68 -0.48 0.20 -15.09
CA ARG A 68 0.85 0.54 -14.56
C ARG A 68 0.89 1.94 -13.96
N ASP A 69 0.37 2.93 -14.68
CA ASP A 69 0.44 4.33 -14.24
C ASP A 69 -0.51 4.59 -13.04
N VAL A 70 -1.62 3.87 -12.96
CA VAL A 70 -2.54 3.94 -11.81
C VAL A 70 -1.86 3.38 -10.56
N MET A 71 -1.22 2.22 -10.69
CA MET A 71 -0.48 1.60 -9.58
C MET A 71 0.71 2.44 -9.14
N ALA A 72 1.49 2.98 -10.09
CA ALA A 72 2.59 3.89 -9.78
C ALA A 72 2.11 5.11 -9.00
N ARG A 73 1.03 5.78 -9.46
CA ARG A 73 0.46 6.94 -8.75
C ARG A 73 -0.01 6.59 -7.34
N ARG A 74 -0.70 5.45 -7.16
CA ARG A 74 -1.17 5.00 -5.83
C ARG A 74 0.01 4.75 -4.90
N LEU A 75 1.05 4.08 -5.39
CA LEU A 75 2.25 3.82 -4.61
C LEU A 75 2.97 5.11 -4.24
N SER A 76 3.20 6.01 -5.20
CA SER A 76 3.82 7.32 -4.96
C SER A 76 3.06 8.10 -3.88
N HIS A 77 1.72 8.17 -3.98
CA HIS A 77 0.90 8.83 -2.98
C HIS A 77 1.08 8.22 -1.57
N LEU A 78 1.15 6.89 -1.46
CA LEU A 78 1.40 6.24 -0.16
C LEU A 78 2.79 6.56 0.41
N LEU A 79 3.81 6.64 -0.46
CA LEU A 79 5.15 7.03 -0.06
C LEU A 79 5.20 8.50 0.41
N ASP A 80 4.51 9.40 -0.28
CA ASP A 80 4.41 10.81 0.10
C ASP A 80 3.74 10.98 1.47
N VAL A 81 2.65 10.24 1.69
CA VAL A 81 1.95 10.22 3.00
C VAL A 81 2.87 9.69 4.10
N ALA A 82 3.60 8.60 3.83
CA ALA A 82 4.53 8.02 4.80
C ALA A 82 5.69 8.97 5.12
N ALA A 83 6.24 9.66 4.12
CA ALA A 83 7.30 10.66 4.29
C ALA A 83 6.81 11.83 5.15
N ALA A 84 5.64 12.39 4.85
CA ALA A 84 5.05 13.47 5.62
C ALA A 84 4.74 13.07 7.09
N ALA A 85 4.37 11.82 7.32
CA ALA A 85 4.18 11.29 8.67
C ALA A 85 5.50 11.17 9.44
N ALA A 86 6.58 10.72 8.77
CA ALA A 86 7.91 10.61 9.35
C ALA A 86 8.47 11.97 9.78
N GLU A 87 8.28 13.02 8.98
CA GLU A 87 8.72 14.39 9.31
C GLU A 87 8.01 14.94 10.56
N LYS A 88 6.72 14.64 10.72
CA LYS A 88 5.92 15.05 11.90
C LYS A 88 6.26 14.25 13.17
N GLY A 89 6.84 13.06 13.02
CA GLY A 89 7.21 12.16 14.11
C GLY A 89 8.58 12.43 14.74
N ALA A 90 9.44 13.25 14.13
CA ALA A 90 10.69 13.64 14.75
C ALA A 90 10.41 14.55 15.97
N PRO A 91 10.84 14.19 17.19
CA PRO A 91 10.59 15.03 18.35
C PRO A 91 11.42 16.31 18.24
N ALA A 92 10.81 17.37 17.71
CA ALA A 92 11.39 18.72 17.63
C ALA A 92 11.87 19.26 18.99
N ARG A 93 11.44 18.65 20.10
CA ARG A 93 11.86 18.99 21.48
C ARG A 93 13.31 18.65 21.78
N LEU A 94 13.89 17.62 21.14
CA LEU A 94 15.28 17.21 21.39
C LEU A 94 16.29 18.03 20.56
N ALA A 95 15.86 18.57 19.41
CA ALA A 95 16.69 19.34 18.50
C ALA A 95 16.53 20.87 18.64
N SER A 96 15.78 21.36 19.65
CA SER A 96 15.65 22.80 19.85
C SER A 96 16.96 23.41 20.36
N PRO A 97 17.42 24.55 19.84
CA PRO A 97 18.67 25.18 20.28
C PRO A 97 18.60 25.60 21.76
N LEU A 98 17.39 25.88 22.26
CA LEU A 98 17.15 26.16 23.67
C LEU A 98 17.37 24.92 24.55
N THR A 99 16.88 23.75 24.12
CA THR A 99 17.11 22.48 24.82
C THR A 99 18.60 22.16 24.89
N LEU A 100 19.32 22.36 23.79
CA LEU A 100 20.77 22.16 23.73
C LEU A 100 21.51 23.13 24.66
N ALA A 101 21.15 24.41 24.63
CA ALA A 101 21.74 25.43 25.50
C ALA A 101 21.49 25.14 26.99
N MET A 102 20.27 24.69 27.36
CA MET A 102 19.94 24.30 28.72
C MET A 102 20.76 23.10 29.20
N LEU A 103 20.98 22.09 28.36
CA LEU A 103 21.82 20.94 28.68
C LEU A 103 23.27 21.36 28.90
N VAL A 104 23.85 22.16 28.01
CA VAL A 104 25.22 22.67 28.15
C VAL A 104 25.38 23.44 29.45
N MET A 105 24.45 24.34 29.75
CA MET A 105 24.46 25.13 30.98
C MET A 105 24.37 24.23 32.24
N PHE A 106 23.54 23.19 32.22
CA PHE A 106 23.43 22.23 33.31
C PHE A 106 24.76 21.51 33.59
N PHE A 107 25.46 21.04 32.55
CA PHE A 107 26.77 20.40 32.70
C PHE A 107 27.86 21.36 33.17
N LEU A 108 27.88 22.59 32.65
CA LEU A 108 28.82 23.63 33.11
C LEU A 108 28.61 23.96 34.58
N PHE A 109 27.36 24.11 35.01
CA PHE A 109 27.03 24.36 36.41
C PHE A 109 27.47 23.19 37.31
N GLY A 110 27.18 21.95 36.91
CA GLY A 110 27.61 20.75 37.65
C GLY A 110 29.14 20.65 37.77
N ALA A 111 29.89 20.98 36.72
CA ALA A 111 31.35 20.98 36.74
C ALA A 111 31.91 22.05 37.69
N VAL A 112 31.33 23.26 37.71
CA VAL A 112 31.72 24.33 38.63
C VAL A 112 31.41 23.94 40.07
N LEU A 113 30.22 23.41 40.34
CA LEU A 113 29.81 22.98 41.68
C LEU A 113 30.71 21.85 42.21
N SER A 114 31.04 20.87 41.36
CA SER A 114 31.97 19.79 41.68
C SER A 114 33.38 20.30 41.99
N ALA A 115 33.91 21.21 41.16
CA ALA A 115 35.21 21.83 41.39
C ALA A 115 35.24 22.65 42.70
N MET A 116 34.15 23.35 43.02
CA MET A 116 34.01 24.11 44.26
C MET A 116 33.94 23.18 45.48
N CYS A 117 33.18 22.09 45.39
CA CYS A 117 33.08 21.08 46.44
C CYS A 117 34.43 20.39 46.69
N MET A 118 35.17 20.02 45.63
CA MET A 118 36.51 19.46 45.76
C MET A 118 37.53 20.43 46.37
N ARG A 119 37.38 21.73 46.15
CA ARG A 119 38.23 22.76 46.79
C ARG A 119 37.92 22.91 48.28
N LEU A 120 36.63 22.86 48.66
CA LEU A 120 36.19 22.93 50.06
C LEU A 120 36.55 21.70 50.87
N LEU A 121 36.61 20.52 50.26
CA LEU A 121 36.99 19.25 50.93
C LEU A 121 38.50 19.05 51.06
N ARG A 122 39.32 19.86 50.36
CA ARG A 122 40.79 19.78 50.36
C ARG A 122 41.50 20.85 51.20
N GLY A 123 40.76 21.84 51.71
CA GLY A 123 41.26 22.86 52.64
C GLY A 123 40.83 22.54 54.05
#